data_AF-A0A1G2P2K3-F1
#
_entry.id   AF-A0A1G2P2K3-F1
#
_cell.length_a   1.000
_cell.length_b   1.000
_cell.length_c   1.000
_cell.angle_alpha   90.00
_cell.angle_beta   90.00
_cell.angle_gamma   90.00
#
_symmetry.space_group_name_H-M   'P 1'
#
loop_
_entity.id
_entity.type
_entity.pdbx_description
1 polymer ?
#
loop_
_entity_poly.entity_id
_entity_poly.type
_entity_poly.pdbx_seq_one_letter_code
_entity_poly.pdbx_strand_id
1 'polypeptide(L)'
;MPPNQQPNNPNQTGSNPRGDGEIPAIRTYRSDVNEAISNKQTSVTDMALAESNRRRERGEPEPSQSKKTRKTILGVVSSFVLVALGLAAIGYVLLTPSNERGEEAFKPTGYISSEKQTEVLISDKTTKKQLTEALVKYQKDSEIPLGGIWQIYFVREFKENEETKPVKKEVSFGNFMEVLETKPPPFFSRAIDDAFMIGYYGYGGNQPFIIAKVNSYDNAYGGMIRYEKNIADDLKTIFITNQSGSLNIPLTPAITTTANGTTTTTRQQAVKAASSTPGALETEITQTFTDKVIQNKDTRILQKDGRIIFLYSFIDEKTLVITTGEKPFEEILKRLHSAKLVR
;
A
#
# COMPACT_ATOMS: atom_id res chain seq x y z
N MET A 1 -69.24 57.91 46.28
CA MET A 1 -70.35 58.68 45.69
C MET A 1 -69.91 60.13 45.48
N PRO A 2 -70.43 60.80 44.44
CA PRO A 2 -69.90 62.00 43.73
C PRO A 2 -70.12 63.29 44.60
N PRO A 3 -69.80 64.57 44.21
CA PRO A 3 -70.01 65.16 42.89
C PRO A 3 -69.10 66.31 42.39
N ASN A 4 -69.22 66.51 41.07
CA ASN A 4 -69.27 67.75 40.28
C ASN A 4 -69.51 69.06 41.07
N GLN A 5 -68.80 70.15 40.70
CA GLN A 5 -69.35 71.50 40.45
C GLN A 5 -68.23 72.57 40.26
N GLN A 6 -68.16 73.15 39.06
CA GLN A 6 -67.85 74.58 38.84
C GLN A 6 -69.05 75.44 39.32
N PRO A 7 -69.04 76.78 39.28
CA PRO A 7 -67.94 77.77 39.33
C PRO A 7 -68.27 78.89 40.38
N ASN A 8 -67.35 79.85 40.64
CA ASN A 8 -67.75 81.24 40.89
C ASN A 8 -66.55 82.19 41.01
N ASN A 9 -66.63 83.28 40.26
CA ASN A 9 -65.96 84.56 40.50
C ASN A 9 -67.02 85.46 41.19
N PRO A 10 -66.66 86.38 42.11
CA PRO A 10 -66.51 87.77 41.63
C PRO A 10 -65.51 88.66 42.41
N ASN A 11 -64.90 89.55 41.64
CA ASN A 11 -64.41 90.92 41.91
C ASN A 11 -64.50 91.51 43.32
N GLN A 12 -63.44 92.24 43.69
CA GLN A 12 -63.38 93.63 44.23
C GLN A 12 -62.03 93.82 44.99
N THR A 13 -61.29 94.93 45.06
CA THR A 13 -61.24 96.28 44.47
C THR A 13 -59.88 96.84 44.93
N GLY A 14 -59.16 97.61 44.11
CA GLY A 14 -57.92 98.29 44.54
C GLY A 14 -57.48 99.31 43.52
N SER A 15 -57.52 100.58 43.91
CA SER A 15 -57.57 101.79 43.11
C SER A 15 -56.20 102.36 42.66
N ASN A 16 -56.21 102.80 41.39
CA ASN A 16 -55.36 103.75 40.63
C ASN A 16 -54.71 104.91 41.43
N PRO A 17 -53.64 105.61 40.95
CA PRO A 17 -53.60 106.18 39.58
C PRO A 17 -52.25 106.20 38.81
N ARG A 18 -52.37 105.93 37.51
CA ARG A 18 -51.73 106.58 36.34
C ARG A 18 -50.43 107.38 36.55
N GLY A 19 -49.37 106.88 35.91
CA GLY A 19 -48.27 107.65 35.35
C GLY A 19 -47.71 106.87 34.16
N ASP A 20 -47.80 107.46 32.97
CA ASP A 20 -47.47 106.83 31.68
C ASP A 20 -46.03 106.29 31.63
N GLY A 21 -45.91 105.08 31.11
CA GLY A 21 -44.63 104.41 30.87
C GLY A 21 -44.89 103.07 30.20
N GLU A 22 -45.07 103.09 28.87
CA GLU A 22 -45.09 101.87 28.06
C GLU A 22 -43.85 101.03 28.38
N ILE A 23 -44.06 99.89 29.05
CA ILE A 23 -42.98 98.94 29.32
C ILE A 23 -42.64 98.29 27.96
N PRO A 24 -41.41 98.41 27.45
CA PRO A 24 -41.06 97.87 26.14
C PRO A 24 -41.23 96.36 26.12
N ALA A 25 -41.92 95.85 25.10
CA ALA A 25 -42.05 94.42 24.85
C ALA A 25 -40.65 93.79 24.77
N ILE A 26 -40.43 92.74 25.56
CA ILE A 26 -39.15 92.03 25.58
C ILE A 26 -38.91 91.41 24.20
N ARG A 27 -37.91 91.93 23.47
CA ARG A 27 -37.47 91.34 22.20
C ARG A 27 -36.78 90.01 22.50
N THR A 28 -37.24 88.97 21.83
CA THR A 28 -36.57 87.66 21.86
C THR A 28 -35.85 87.43 20.56
N TYR A 29 -34.73 86.73 20.62
CA TYR A 29 -33.95 86.33 19.44
C TYR A 29 -34.82 85.61 18.39
N ARG A 30 -35.82 84.86 18.85
CA ARG A 30 -36.80 84.18 17.99
C ARG A 30 -37.72 85.16 17.24
N SER A 31 -38.12 86.26 17.88
CA SER A 31 -38.92 87.32 17.24
C SER A 31 -38.11 88.07 16.19
N ASP A 32 -36.84 88.40 16.49
CA ASP A 32 -35.95 89.13 15.58
C ASP A 32 -35.61 88.28 14.33
N VAL A 33 -35.45 86.96 14.47
CA VAL A 33 -35.24 86.05 13.34
C VAL A 33 -36.50 85.93 12.48
N ASN A 34 -37.68 85.80 13.10
CA ASN A 34 -38.94 85.75 12.35
C ASN A 34 -39.21 87.04 11.58
N GLU A 35 -38.95 88.21 12.18
CA GLU A 35 -39.10 89.50 11.49
C GLU A 35 -38.11 89.65 10.32
N ALA A 36 -36.87 89.18 10.47
CA ALA A 36 -35.88 89.17 9.39
C ALA A 36 -36.29 88.26 8.22
N ILE A 37 -36.90 87.10 8.50
CA ILE A 37 -37.39 86.18 7.45
C ILE A 37 -38.63 86.77 6.75
N SER A 38 -39.55 87.38 7.50
CA SER A 38 -40.80 87.92 6.93
C SER A 38 -40.64 89.27 6.20
N ASN A 39 -39.80 90.19 6.70
CA ASN A 39 -39.72 91.56 6.18
C ASN A 39 -38.48 91.83 5.30
N LYS A 40 -37.40 91.04 5.40
CA LYS A 40 -36.11 91.32 4.74
C LYS A 40 -35.66 90.29 3.69
N GLN A 41 -36.58 89.48 3.15
CA GLN A 41 -36.31 88.50 2.09
C GLN A 41 -35.08 87.60 2.36
N THR A 42 -34.74 87.34 3.62
CA THR A 42 -33.57 86.54 3.99
C THR A 42 -33.99 85.09 4.18
N SER A 43 -33.39 84.16 3.43
CA SER A 43 -33.71 82.74 3.53
C SER A 43 -33.02 82.09 4.73
N VAL A 44 -33.63 81.04 5.29
CA VAL A 44 -33.02 80.18 6.33
C VAL A 44 -31.68 79.61 5.85
N THR A 45 -31.54 79.39 4.55
CA THR A 45 -30.30 78.94 3.91
C THR A 45 -29.20 79.99 3.96
N ASP A 46 -29.54 81.27 3.80
CA ASP A 46 -28.57 82.37 3.83
C ASP A 46 -28.12 82.67 5.26
N MET A 47 -29.03 82.53 6.23
CA MET A 47 -28.67 82.57 7.65
C MET A 47 -27.74 81.42 8.03
N ALA A 48 -28.00 80.20 7.57
CA ALA A 48 -27.11 79.07 7.81
C ALA A 48 -25.74 79.26 7.14
N LEU A 49 -25.70 79.87 5.95
CA LEU A 49 -24.47 80.17 5.24
C LEU A 49 -23.68 81.30 5.91
N ALA A 50 -24.37 82.36 6.37
CA ALA A 50 -23.77 83.45 7.12
C ALA A 50 -23.23 82.98 8.48
N GLU A 51 -23.96 82.09 9.17
CA GLU A 51 -23.51 81.46 10.42
C GLU A 51 -22.33 80.51 10.18
N SER A 52 -22.32 79.74 9.08
CA SER A 52 -21.18 78.91 8.67
C SER A 52 -19.95 79.76 8.34
N ASN A 53 -20.11 80.85 7.59
CA ASN A 53 -19.01 81.78 7.27
C ASN A 53 -18.47 82.47 8.52
N ARG A 54 -19.35 82.88 9.45
CA ARG A 54 -18.95 83.46 10.74
C ARG A 54 -18.17 82.46 11.61
N ARG A 55 -18.57 81.19 11.61
CA ARG A 55 -17.85 80.11 12.31
C ARG A 55 -16.46 79.86 11.72
N ARG A 56 -16.34 79.95 10.39
CA ARG A 56 -15.05 79.85 9.68
C ARG A 56 -14.11 81.01 10.01
N GLU A 57 -14.63 82.24 10.09
CA GLU A 57 -13.83 83.42 10.47
C GLU A 57 -13.42 83.41 11.95
N ARG A 58 -14.24 82.83 12.83
CA ARG A 58 -13.94 82.67 14.27
C ARG A 58 -13.06 81.47 14.60
N GLY A 59 -12.71 80.64 13.62
CA GLY A 59 -11.94 79.42 13.85
C GLY A 59 -12.63 78.42 14.79
N GLU A 60 -13.96 78.42 14.85
CA GLU A 60 -14.70 77.45 15.65
C GLU A 60 -14.62 76.06 15.00
N PRO A 61 -14.24 75.00 15.74
CA PRO A 61 -14.11 73.67 15.17
C PRO A 61 -15.49 73.12 14.76
N GLU A 62 -15.62 72.76 13.49
CA GLU A 62 -16.76 72.00 12.95
C GLU A 62 -16.99 70.72 13.77
N PRO A 63 -18.26 70.28 13.97
CA PRO A 63 -18.54 69.02 14.64
C PRO A 63 -17.87 67.87 13.88
N SER A 64 -16.81 67.33 14.48
CA SER A 64 -16.02 66.22 13.95
C SER A 64 -16.92 65.00 13.74
N GLN A 65 -17.42 64.81 12.53
CA GLN A 65 -17.75 63.46 12.06
C GLN A 65 -16.45 62.67 12.07
N SER A 66 -16.32 61.78 13.06
CA SER A 66 -15.21 60.86 13.22
C SER A 66 -14.91 60.22 11.86
N LYS A 67 -13.86 60.70 11.19
CA LYS A 67 -13.27 60.05 10.02
C LYS A 67 -12.80 58.69 10.53
N LYS A 68 -13.62 57.66 10.39
CA LYS A 68 -13.22 56.27 10.65
C LYS A 68 -11.94 56.05 9.85
N THR A 69 -10.83 56.00 10.58
CA THR A 69 -9.49 55.94 10.03
C THR A 69 -9.44 54.79 9.03
N ARG A 70 -8.83 54.98 7.86
CA ARG A 70 -8.66 53.96 6.83
C ARG A 70 -8.17 52.60 7.39
N LYS A 71 -7.45 52.63 8.52
CA LYS A 71 -7.02 51.48 9.33
C LYS A 71 -8.17 50.63 9.91
N THR A 72 -9.26 51.25 10.36
CA THR A 72 -10.44 50.52 10.88
C THR A 72 -11.22 49.84 9.76
N ILE A 73 -11.36 50.51 8.61
CA ILE A 73 -12.00 49.91 7.42
C ILE A 73 -11.12 48.76 6.89
N LEU A 74 -9.81 48.96 6.81
CA LEU A 74 -8.86 47.92 6.40
C LEU A 74 -8.88 46.71 7.35
N GLY A 75 -8.98 46.93 8.67
CA GLY A 75 -9.10 45.88 9.66
C GLY A 75 -10.37 45.03 9.49
N VAL A 76 -11.52 45.67 9.25
CA VAL A 76 -12.79 44.96 9.01
C VAL A 76 -12.73 44.15 7.72
N VAL A 77 -12.18 44.72 6.64
CA VAL A 77 -12.03 43.99 5.37
C VAL A 77 -11.08 42.80 5.52
N SER A 78 -9.96 42.96 6.24
CA SER A 78 -9.03 41.85 6.48
C SER A 78 -9.65 40.71 7.30
N SER A 79 -10.54 41.03 8.24
CA SER A 79 -11.27 40.02 9.04
C SER A 79 -12.21 39.19 8.16
N PHE A 80 -12.96 39.84 7.26
CA PHE A 80 -13.83 39.12 6.33
C PHE A 80 -13.05 38.22 5.37
N VAL A 81 -11.90 38.68 4.88
CA VAL A 81 -11.04 37.88 3.98
C VAL A 81 -10.49 36.64 4.70
N LEU A 82 -10.04 36.77 5.95
CA LEU A 82 -9.55 35.63 6.73
C LEU A 82 -10.65 34.59 7.01
N VAL A 83 -11.86 35.03 7.32
CA VAL A 83 -13.01 34.12 7.52
C VAL A 83 -13.37 33.41 6.22
N ALA A 84 -13.39 34.12 5.09
CA ALA A 84 -13.67 33.52 3.79
C ALA A 84 -12.60 32.48 3.39
N LEU A 85 -11.32 32.78 3.63
CA LEU A 85 -10.23 31.82 3.40
C LEU A 85 -10.31 30.61 4.33
N GLY A 86 -10.68 30.81 5.59
CA GLY A 86 -10.90 29.72 6.54
C GLY A 86 -12.03 28.79 6.10
N LEU A 87 -13.18 29.35 5.69
CA LEU A 87 -14.30 28.57 5.18
C LEU A 87 -13.96 27.87 3.86
N ALA A 88 -13.18 28.50 2.98
CA ALA A 88 -12.71 27.88 1.75
C ALA A 88 -11.75 26.71 2.04
N ALA A 89 -10.85 26.83 3.02
CA ALA A 89 -9.97 25.75 3.43
C ALA A 89 -10.74 24.58 4.05
N ILE A 90 -11.74 24.86 4.90
CA ILE A 90 -12.60 23.82 5.48
C ILE A 90 -13.44 23.13 4.40
N GLY A 91 -14.02 23.91 3.48
CA GLY A 91 -14.73 23.37 2.32
C GLY A 91 -13.82 22.51 1.46
N TYR A 92 -12.59 22.97 1.19
CA TYR A 92 -11.60 22.19 0.46
C TYR A 92 -11.28 20.86 1.17
N VAL A 93 -11.10 20.86 2.49
CA VAL A 93 -10.87 19.61 3.25
C VAL A 93 -12.09 18.69 3.25
N LEU A 94 -13.31 19.23 3.28
CA LEU A 94 -14.55 18.43 3.24
C LEU A 94 -14.88 17.88 1.85
N LEU A 95 -14.49 18.60 0.77
CA LEU A 95 -14.69 18.17 -0.61
C LEU A 95 -13.51 17.37 -1.17
N THR A 96 -12.33 17.45 -0.57
CA THR A 96 -11.22 16.58 -0.94
C THR A 96 -11.54 15.20 -0.37
N PRO A 97 -11.81 14.17 -1.20
CA PRO A 97 -12.00 12.83 -0.69
C PRO A 97 -10.78 12.48 0.15
N SER A 98 -11.01 12.09 1.40
CA SER A 98 -9.97 11.53 2.25
C SER A 98 -9.29 10.44 1.42
N ASN A 99 -8.07 10.68 0.95
CA ASN A 99 -7.26 9.61 0.39
C ASN A 99 -7.22 8.57 1.51
N GLU A 100 -7.91 7.46 1.31
CA GLU A 100 -7.79 6.30 2.17
C GLU A 100 -6.30 6.14 2.39
N ARG A 101 -5.90 6.22 3.66
CA ARG A 101 -4.54 6.03 4.13
C ARG A 101 -3.99 4.85 3.34
N GLY A 102 -3.15 5.14 2.34
CA GLY A 102 -2.89 4.20 1.25
C GLY A 102 -2.57 2.85 1.87
N GLU A 103 -3.34 1.82 1.52
CA GLU A 103 -3.07 0.46 1.97
C GLU A 103 -1.57 0.23 1.77
N GLU A 104 -0.83 -0.01 2.85
CA GLU A 104 0.59 -0.33 2.73
C GLU A 104 0.67 -1.53 1.79
N ALA A 105 1.25 -1.31 0.61
CA ALA A 105 1.36 -2.35 -0.40
C ALA A 105 2.04 -3.56 0.25
N PHE A 106 1.35 -4.70 0.28
CA PHE A 106 1.86 -5.93 0.87
C PHE A 106 3.22 -6.27 0.25
N LYS A 107 4.26 -6.35 1.08
CA LYS A 107 5.62 -6.70 0.66
C LYS A 107 5.86 -8.17 0.98
N PRO A 108 6.05 -9.05 -0.02
CA PRO A 108 6.29 -10.46 0.22
C PRO A 108 7.66 -10.69 0.87
N THR A 109 7.81 -11.82 1.55
CA THR A 109 9.11 -12.21 2.09
C THR A 109 10.05 -12.59 0.95
N GLY A 110 11.14 -11.83 0.77
CA GLY A 110 12.18 -12.11 -0.22
C GLY A 110 13.51 -12.43 0.46
N TYR A 111 14.04 -13.64 0.24
CA TYR A 111 15.37 -14.02 0.76
C TYR A 111 16.52 -13.61 -0.15
N ILE A 112 16.25 -13.43 -1.43
CA ILE A 112 17.18 -12.91 -2.43
C ILE A 112 16.44 -11.85 -3.27
N SER A 113 17.20 -10.97 -3.92
CA SER A 113 16.62 -10.01 -4.86
C SER A 113 15.99 -10.72 -6.06
N SER A 114 14.81 -10.25 -6.47
CA SER A 114 14.08 -10.72 -7.63
C SER A 114 13.80 -9.56 -8.59
N GLU A 115 14.01 -9.79 -9.88
CA GLU A 115 13.74 -8.83 -10.95
C GLU A 115 12.23 -8.72 -11.22
N LYS A 116 11.49 -9.79 -10.96
CA LYS A 116 10.04 -9.85 -11.09
C LYS A 116 9.42 -10.54 -9.88
N GLN A 117 8.28 -10.03 -9.43
CA GLN A 117 7.46 -10.64 -8.39
C GLN A 117 6.03 -10.82 -8.91
N THR A 118 5.39 -11.92 -8.58
CA THR A 118 3.99 -12.16 -8.96
C THR A 118 3.23 -12.78 -7.80
N GLU A 119 2.10 -12.15 -7.50
CA GLU A 119 1.15 -12.61 -6.51
C GLU A 119 0.26 -13.71 -7.08
N VAL A 120 0.07 -14.77 -6.30
CA VAL A 120 -0.92 -15.80 -6.58
C VAL A 120 -1.85 -15.92 -5.37
N LEU A 121 -3.13 -15.64 -5.59
CA LEU A 121 -4.14 -15.79 -4.55
C LEU A 121 -4.47 -17.28 -4.36
N ILE A 122 -4.28 -17.77 -3.14
CA ILE A 122 -4.74 -19.08 -2.69
C ILE A 122 -5.97 -18.86 -1.81
N SER A 123 -7.05 -19.56 -2.11
CA SER A 123 -8.26 -19.63 -1.29
C SER A 123 -8.41 -21.04 -0.74
N ASP A 124 -9.32 -21.24 0.22
CA ASP A 124 -9.55 -22.57 0.80
C ASP A 124 -10.11 -23.59 -0.21
N LYS A 125 -10.61 -23.11 -1.36
CA LYS A 125 -11.10 -23.94 -2.49
C LYS A 125 -10.03 -24.18 -3.56
N THR A 126 -8.83 -23.61 -3.42
CA THR A 126 -7.77 -23.79 -4.41
C THR A 126 -7.34 -25.25 -4.43
N THR A 127 -7.53 -25.89 -5.57
CA THR A 127 -7.16 -27.30 -5.77
C THR A 127 -5.70 -27.43 -6.18
N LYS A 128 -5.08 -28.58 -5.89
CA LYS A 128 -3.75 -28.96 -6.40
C LYS A 128 -3.61 -28.68 -7.89
N LYS A 129 -4.62 -29.07 -8.68
CA LYS A 129 -4.65 -28.89 -10.14
C LYS A 129 -4.50 -27.42 -10.55
N GLN A 130 -5.26 -26.52 -9.92
CA GLN A 130 -5.19 -25.08 -10.23
C GLN A 130 -3.81 -24.50 -9.89
N LEU A 131 -3.26 -24.87 -8.72
CA LEU A 131 -1.94 -24.43 -8.32
C LEU A 131 -0.85 -24.96 -9.25
N THR A 132 -0.91 -26.24 -9.64
CA THR A 132 0.07 -26.83 -10.56
C THR A 132 -0.05 -26.24 -11.96
N GLU A 133 -1.26 -25.99 -12.46
CA GLU A 133 -1.46 -25.33 -13.76
C GLU A 133 -0.88 -23.90 -13.76
N ALA A 134 -1.08 -23.15 -12.68
CA ALA A 134 -0.49 -21.82 -12.52
C ALA A 134 1.04 -21.88 -12.51
N LEU A 135 1.64 -22.79 -11.73
CA LEU A 135 3.09 -22.95 -11.69
C LEU A 135 3.66 -23.39 -13.04
N VAL A 136 3.06 -24.38 -13.71
CA VAL A 136 3.50 -24.84 -15.03
C VAL A 136 3.38 -23.75 -16.09
N LYS A 137 2.36 -22.88 -15.99
CA LYS A 137 2.25 -21.70 -16.86
C LYS A 137 3.48 -20.80 -16.71
N TYR A 138 3.85 -20.44 -15.48
CA TYR A 138 5.02 -19.58 -15.22
C TYR A 138 6.35 -20.26 -15.62
N GLN A 139 6.42 -21.58 -15.54
CA GLN A 139 7.60 -22.32 -15.99
C GLN A 139 7.79 -22.27 -17.53
N LYS A 140 6.71 -22.20 -18.30
CA LYS A 140 6.76 -22.13 -19.77
C LYS A 140 6.84 -20.71 -20.31
N ASP A 141 6.55 -19.74 -19.45
CA ASP A 141 6.56 -18.34 -19.80
C ASP A 141 7.99 -17.85 -20.05
N SER A 142 8.20 -17.05 -21.11
CA SER A 142 9.54 -16.58 -21.52
C SER A 142 9.86 -15.17 -21.04
N GLU A 143 9.12 -14.68 -20.04
CA GLU A 143 9.24 -13.30 -19.55
C GLU A 143 10.47 -13.01 -18.67
N ILE A 144 11.26 -14.03 -18.29
CA ILE A 144 12.48 -13.82 -17.48
C ILE A 144 13.71 -13.75 -18.39
N PRO A 145 14.53 -12.68 -18.32
CA PRO A 145 15.82 -12.66 -19.01
C PRO A 145 16.77 -13.74 -18.46
N LEU A 146 17.75 -14.12 -19.27
CA LEU A 146 18.83 -15.02 -18.85
C LEU A 146 19.53 -14.44 -17.60
N GLY A 147 19.63 -15.24 -16.54
CA GLY A 147 20.22 -14.82 -15.27
C GLY A 147 19.24 -14.13 -14.31
N GLY A 148 17.99 -13.85 -14.73
CA GLY A 148 16.97 -13.22 -13.90
C GLY A 148 16.28 -14.20 -12.94
N ILE A 149 15.74 -13.65 -11.85
CA ILE A 149 14.94 -14.34 -10.84
C ILE A 149 13.51 -13.78 -10.86
N TRP A 150 12.55 -14.67 -11.04
CA TRP A 150 11.13 -14.38 -10.87
C TRP A 150 10.62 -15.06 -9.60
N GLN A 151 10.24 -14.25 -8.60
CA GLN A 151 9.61 -14.74 -7.39
C GLN A 151 8.10 -14.89 -7.58
N ILE A 152 7.57 -16.06 -7.20
CA ILE A 152 6.14 -16.27 -7.04
C ILE A 152 5.87 -16.28 -5.55
N TYR A 153 4.93 -15.47 -5.09
CA TYR A 153 4.51 -15.46 -3.69
C TYR A 153 3.02 -15.67 -3.61
N PHE A 154 2.60 -16.37 -2.56
CA PHE A 154 1.23 -16.79 -2.39
C PHE A 154 0.60 -16.02 -1.25
N VAL A 155 -0.60 -15.49 -1.46
CA VAL A 155 -1.35 -14.81 -0.42
C VAL A 155 -2.70 -15.47 -0.20
N ARG A 156 -3.17 -15.41 1.04
CA ARG A 156 -4.56 -15.67 1.42
C ARG A 156 -5.18 -14.37 1.90
N GLU A 157 -6.45 -14.19 1.55
CA GLU A 157 -7.27 -13.08 2.03
C GLU A 157 -8.07 -13.53 3.24
N PHE A 158 -7.90 -12.82 4.35
CA PHE A 158 -8.64 -13.04 5.58
C PHE A 158 -9.63 -11.90 5.77
N LYS A 159 -10.90 -12.23 5.99
CA LYS A 159 -11.91 -11.26 6.41
C LYS A 159 -12.08 -11.37 7.91
N GLU A 160 -11.72 -10.32 8.64
CA GLU A 160 -11.87 -10.28 10.10
C GLU A 160 -13.34 -10.03 10.49
N ASN A 161 -14.07 -9.21 9.72
CA ASN A 161 -15.52 -9.00 9.78
C ASN A 161 -16.09 -8.78 8.36
N GLU A 162 -17.39 -9.02 8.15
CA GLU A 162 -18.03 -8.86 6.82
C GLU A 162 -17.97 -7.43 6.27
N GLU A 163 -17.82 -6.42 7.12
CA GLU A 163 -17.69 -4.99 6.75
C GLU A 163 -16.22 -4.52 6.59
N THR A 164 -15.24 -5.33 6.98
CA THR A 164 -13.82 -4.98 6.86
C THR A 164 -13.23 -5.48 5.54
N LYS A 165 -12.37 -4.65 4.92
CA LYS A 165 -11.60 -5.06 3.74
C LYS A 165 -10.73 -6.29 4.07
N PRO A 166 -10.58 -7.25 3.14
CA PRO A 166 -9.78 -8.44 3.37
C PRO A 166 -8.30 -8.08 3.59
N VAL A 167 -7.71 -8.62 4.66
CA VAL A 167 -6.28 -8.51 4.95
C VAL A 167 -5.55 -9.63 4.23
N LYS A 168 -4.53 -9.27 3.44
CA LYS A 168 -3.65 -10.24 2.78
C LYS A 168 -2.56 -10.72 3.73
N LYS A 169 -2.36 -12.04 3.79
CA LYS A 169 -1.26 -12.68 4.52
C LYS A 169 -0.58 -13.72 3.63
N GLU A 170 0.74 -13.81 3.73
CA GLU A 170 1.52 -14.82 3.01
C GLU A 170 1.12 -16.23 3.41
N VAL A 171 1.04 -17.13 2.44
CA VAL A 171 0.81 -18.56 2.70
C VAL A 171 2.09 -19.16 3.26
N SER A 172 1.97 -19.84 4.39
CA SER A 172 3.10 -20.54 5.01
C SER A 172 3.56 -21.75 4.19
N PHE A 173 4.81 -22.19 4.34
CA PHE A 173 5.36 -23.38 3.69
C PHE A 173 4.49 -24.63 3.90
N GLY A 174 4.05 -24.90 5.14
CA GLY A 174 3.18 -26.05 5.45
C GLY A 174 1.88 -26.05 4.65
N ASN A 175 1.15 -24.93 4.69
CA ASN A 175 -0.07 -24.73 3.90
C ASN A 175 0.16 -24.87 2.39
N PHE A 176 1.29 -24.38 1.86
CA PHE A 176 1.63 -24.55 0.44
C PHE A 176 1.83 -26.02 0.08
N MET A 177 2.57 -26.75 0.91
CA MET A 177 2.82 -28.19 0.74
C MET A 177 1.53 -29.01 0.85
N GLU A 178 0.59 -28.60 1.70
CA GLU A 178 -0.74 -29.20 1.85
C GLU A 178 -1.59 -29.01 0.59
N VAL A 179 -1.65 -27.81 0.01
CA VAL A 179 -2.41 -27.55 -1.23
C VAL A 179 -1.84 -28.34 -2.42
N LEU A 180 -0.53 -28.61 -2.42
CA LEU A 180 0.10 -29.51 -3.40
C LEU A 180 -0.13 -30.99 -3.11
N GLU A 181 -0.79 -31.31 -2.00
CA GLU A 181 -1.02 -32.67 -1.49
C GLU A 181 0.28 -33.48 -1.38
N THR A 182 1.36 -32.80 -1.00
CA THR A 182 2.65 -33.44 -0.73
C THR A 182 2.65 -34.09 0.65
N LYS A 183 3.49 -35.10 0.84
CA LYS A 183 3.59 -35.86 2.09
C LYS A 183 5.02 -35.79 2.66
N PRO A 184 5.52 -34.59 3.00
CA PRO A 184 6.77 -34.47 3.74
C PRO A 184 6.63 -35.14 5.11
N PRO A 185 7.74 -35.67 5.68
CA PRO A 185 7.74 -36.16 7.05
C PRO A 185 7.26 -35.07 8.04
N PRO A 186 6.37 -35.37 9.01
CA PRO A 186 5.78 -34.33 9.88
C PRO A 186 6.79 -33.50 10.69
N PHE A 187 7.94 -34.08 11.00
CA PHE A 187 9.02 -33.40 11.70
C PHE A 187 9.84 -32.49 10.77
N PHE A 188 9.88 -32.76 9.46
CA PHE A 188 10.46 -31.85 8.47
C PHE A 188 9.61 -30.58 8.36
N SER A 189 8.30 -30.71 8.15
CA SER A 189 7.42 -29.55 7.98
C SER A 189 7.44 -28.58 9.17
N ARG A 190 7.60 -29.11 10.40
CA ARG A 190 7.74 -28.30 11.62
C ARG A 190 9.13 -27.68 11.80
N ALA A 191 10.14 -28.21 11.12
CA ALA A 191 11.50 -27.71 11.17
C ALA A 191 11.75 -26.59 10.16
N ILE A 192 10.84 -26.37 9.22
CA ILE A 192 10.87 -25.28 8.24
C ILE A 192 10.04 -24.11 8.76
N ASP A 193 10.53 -22.90 8.55
CA ASP A 193 9.83 -21.65 8.88
C ASP A 193 8.59 -21.46 7.98
N ASP A 194 7.62 -20.69 8.46
CA ASP A 194 6.41 -20.39 7.70
C ASP A 194 6.75 -19.64 6.41
N ALA A 195 7.69 -18.70 6.46
CA ALA A 195 8.11 -17.94 5.30
C ALA A 195 9.04 -18.75 4.39
N PHE A 196 8.72 -18.82 3.11
CA PHE A 196 9.53 -19.45 2.08
C PHE A 196 9.52 -18.61 0.81
N MET A 197 10.53 -18.78 -0.02
CA MET A 197 10.59 -18.16 -1.34
C MET A 197 10.57 -19.26 -2.39
N ILE A 198 9.59 -19.21 -3.29
CA ILE A 198 9.60 -20.01 -4.52
C ILE A 198 9.81 -19.08 -5.70
N GLY A 199 10.46 -19.58 -6.74
CA GLY A 199 10.63 -18.80 -7.94
C GLY A 199 11.20 -19.60 -9.09
N TYR A 200 11.50 -18.86 -10.15
CA TYR A 200 12.10 -19.35 -11.36
C TYR A 200 13.37 -18.58 -11.67
N TYR A 201 14.39 -19.30 -12.09
CA TYR A 201 15.64 -18.76 -12.60
C TYR A 201 15.68 -18.93 -14.12
N GLY A 202 15.89 -17.83 -14.86
CA GLY A 202 15.98 -17.86 -16.31
C GLY A 202 17.32 -18.46 -16.78
N TYR A 203 17.34 -19.73 -17.20
CA TYR A 203 18.52 -20.39 -17.78
C TYR A 203 18.13 -21.53 -18.73
N GLY A 204 18.10 -21.23 -20.04
CA GLY A 204 17.66 -22.19 -21.06
C GLY A 204 16.23 -22.69 -20.83
N GLY A 205 15.37 -21.81 -20.32
CA GLY A 205 14.07 -22.12 -19.72
C GLY A 205 14.00 -21.64 -18.27
N ASN A 206 12.79 -21.60 -17.70
CA ASN A 206 12.59 -21.19 -16.31
C ASN A 206 12.81 -22.38 -15.37
N GLN A 207 13.87 -22.33 -14.59
CA GLN A 207 14.27 -23.37 -13.66
C GLN A 207 13.72 -23.08 -12.27
N PRO A 208 12.83 -23.92 -11.72
CA PRO A 208 12.21 -23.67 -10.43
C PRO A 208 13.20 -23.84 -9.29
N PHE A 209 13.01 -23.05 -8.25
CA PHE A 209 13.73 -23.17 -7.00
C PHE A 209 12.85 -22.85 -5.80
N ILE A 210 13.25 -23.37 -4.64
CA ILE A 210 12.70 -23.02 -3.33
C ILE A 210 13.87 -22.65 -2.40
N ILE A 211 13.69 -21.58 -1.63
CA ILE A 211 14.55 -21.20 -0.51
C ILE A 211 13.65 -21.18 0.73
N ALA A 212 14.01 -21.95 1.74
CA ALA A 212 13.27 -22.01 2.99
C ALA A 212 14.19 -21.78 4.17
N LYS A 213 13.68 -21.09 5.20
CA LYS A 213 14.39 -20.95 6.47
C LYS A 213 14.15 -22.17 7.35
N VAL A 214 15.18 -22.53 8.10
CA VAL A 214 15.21 -23.73 8.93
C VAL A 214 15.24 -23.28 10.39
N ASN A 215 14.24 -23.72 11.14
CA ASN A 215 14.11 -23.46 12.58
C ASN A 215 14.81 -24.55 13.42
N SER A 216 14.95 -25.77 12.88
CA SER A 216 15.64 -26.88 13.54
C SER A 216 16.43 -27.69 12.53
N TYR A 217 17.76 -27.50 12.50
CA TYR A 217 18.64 -28.13 11.51
C TYR A 217 18.56 -29.65 11.54
N ASP A 218 18.71 -30.29 12.70
CA ASP A 218 18.73 -31.76 12.82
C ASP A 218 17.43 -32.39 12.30
N ASN A 219 16.28 -31.80 12.64
CA ASN A 219 14.98 -32.27 12.18
C ASN A 219 14.78 -32.03 10.68
N ALA A 220 15.26 -30.89 10.15
CA ALA A 220 15.17 -30.60 8.73
C ALA A 220 16.08 -31.51 7.89
N TYR A 221 17.34 -31.69 8.31
CA TYR A 221 18.30 -32.53 7.62
C TYR A 221 17.86 -34.00 7.62
N GLY A 222 17.58 -34.58 8.80
CA GLY A 222 17.06 -35.94 8.90
C GLY A 222 15.71 -36.09 8.18
N GLY A 223 14.93 -35.01 8.10
CA GLY A 223 13.65 -34.94 7.40
C GLY A 223 13.81 -35.07 5.90
N MET A 224 14.71 -34.28 5.32
CA MET A 224 15.03 -34.33 3.90
C MET A 224 15.53 -35.71 3.49
N ILE A 225 16.45 -36.30 4.25
CA ILE A 225 16.98 -37.64 3.96
C ILE A 225 15.86 -38.70 3.95
N ARG A 226 14.89 -38.62 4.87
CA ARG A 226 13.72 -39.52 4.81
C ARG A 226 12.80 -39.19 3.64
N TYR A 227 12.68 -37.90 3.31
CA TYR A 227 11.80 -37.42 2.26
C TYR A 227 12.31 -37.78 0.86
N GLU A 228 13.61 -38.02 0.68
CA GLU A 228 14.21 -38.49 -0.59
C GLU A 228 13.47 -39.65 -1.25
N LYS A 229 12.81 -40.51 -0.45
CA LYS A 229 12.05 -41.66 -0.95
C LYS A 229 10.84 -41.30 -1.81
N ASN A 230 10.20 -40.16 -1.55
CA ASN A 230 8.95 -39.74 -2.20
C ASN A 230 8.97 -38.28 -2.68
N ILE A 231 9.98 -37.50 -2.34
CA ILE A 231 10.07 -36.06 -2.68
C ILE A 231 10.04 -35.83 -4.19
N ALA A 232 10.67 -36.69 -4.98
CA ALA A 232 10.69 -36.50 -6.42
C ALA A 232 9.34 -36.82 -7.06
N ASP A 233 8.53 -37.71 -6.48
CA ASP A 233 7.14 -37.92 -6.93
C ASP A 233 6.22 -36.78 -6.48
N ASP A 234 6.36 -36.35 -5.23
CA ASP A 234 5.59 -35.25 -4.64
C ASP A 234 5.81 -33.93 -5.40
N LEU A 235 7.07 -33.63 -5.74
CA LEU A 235 7.47 -32.38 -6.39
C LEU A 235 7.64 -32.53 -7.92
N LYS A 236 7.29 -33.69 -8.48
CA LYS A 236 7.47 -34.01 -9.91
C LYS A 236 6.90 -32.94 -10.83
N THR A 237 5.70 -32.45 -10.51
CA THR A 237 4.97 -31.49 -11.34
C THR A 237 5.66 -30.13 -11.41
N ILE A 238 6.36 -29.73 -10.35
CA ILE A 238 7.05 -28.45 -10.28
C ILE A 238 8.47 -28.61 -10.83
N PHE A 239 9.21 -29.64 -10.43
CA PHE A 239 10.65 -29.76 -10.71
C PHE A 239 11.01 -30.68 -11.89
N ILE A 240 10.24 -31.74 -12.18
CA ILE A 240 10.70 -32.85 -13.04
C ILE A 240 9.98 -32.89 -14.39
N THR A 241 8.67 -32.68 -14.44
CA THR A 241 7.82 -32.99 -15.62
C THR A 241 8.21 -32.25 -16.90
N ASN A 242 8.86 -31.08 -16.82
CA ASN A 242 9.05 -30.20 -17.98
C ASN A 242 10.52 -29.99 -18.42
N GLN A 243 11.49 -30.69 -17.81
CA GLN A 243 12.90 -30.62 -18.26
C GLN A 243 13.19 -31.38 -19.57
N SER A 244 12.17 -32.04 -20.13
CA SER A 244 12.22 -32.77 -21.41
C SER A 244 12.20 -31.84 -22.64
N GLY A 245 11.95 -30.53 -22.46
CA GLY A 245 11.97 -29.53 -23.52
C GLY A 245 13.33 -28.85 -23.63
N SER A 246 14.14 -29.30 -24.59
CA SER A 246 15.27 -28.55 -25.20
C SER A 246 16.30 -27.92 -24.25
N LEU A 247 17.22 -28.74 -23.75
CA LEU A 247 18.60 -28.30 -23.51
C LEU A 247 19.51 -29.12 -24.41
N ASN A 248 19.69 -28.67 -25.66
CA ASN A 248 20.89 -29.01 -26.45
C ASN A 248 22.07 -28.26 -25.83
N ILE A 249 22.52 -28.73 -24.66
CA ILE A 249 23.84 -28.38 -24.16
C ILE A 249 24.76 -29.44 -24.77
N PRO A 250 25.81 -29.08 -25.52
CA PRO A 250 26.78 -30.04 -26.00
C PRO A 250 27.31 -30.82 -24.81
N LEU A 251 27.08 -32.13 -24.77
CA LEU A 251 27.82 -33.01 -23.89
C LEU A 251 29.29 -32.80 -24.24
N THR A 252 30.04 -32.14 -23.37
CA THR A 252 31.50 -32.14 -23.48
C THR A 252 31.91 -33.56 -23.09
N PRO A 253 32.48 -34.36 -23.99
CA PRO A 253 32.88 -35.71 -23.64
C PRO A 253 33.97 -35.63 -22.57
N ALA A 254 33.74 -36.32 -21.45
CA ALA A 254 34.79 -36.63 -20.50
C ALA A 254 35.92 -37.33 -21.25
N ILE A 255 37.13 -36.80 -21.07
CA ILE A 255 38.35 -37.24 -21.74
C ILE A 255 38.61 -38.71 -21.42
N THR A 256 38.77 -39.50 -22.48
CA THR A 256 39.21 -40.89 -22.49
C THR A 256 40.61 -41.01 -21.87
N THR A 257 40.80 -41.97 -20.97
CA THR A 257 42.09 -42.64 -20.80
C THR A 257 41.91 -44.12 -21.10
N THR A 258 42.68 -44.55 -22.10
CA THR A 258 42.73 -45.88 -22.72
C THR A 258 43.33 -46.93 -21.79
N ALA A 259 42.74 -48.13 -21.74
CA ALA A 259 43.47 -49.40 -21.68
C ALA A 259 42.59 -50.59 -22.12
N ASN A 260 42.88 -51.08 -23.33
CA ASN A 260 42.92 -52.47 -23.80
C ASN A 260 41.91 -53.53 -23.28
N GLY A 261 41.17 -54.10 -24.25
CA GLY A 261 41.27 -55.54 -24.50
C GLY A 261 39.98 -56.38 -24.49
N THR A 262 39.61 -56.85 -25.69
CA THR A 262 38.99 -58.16 -26.00
C THR A 262 37.47 -58.22 -26.21
N THR A 263 37.13 -58.44 -27.48
CA THR A 263 35.86 -58.88 -28.07
C THR A 263 35.45 -60.29 -27.69
N THR A 264 34.15 -60.53 -27.43
CA THR A 264 33.48 -61.81 -27.75
C THR A 264 32.01 -61.60 -28.11
N THR A 265 31.69 -61.85 -29.38
CA THR A 265 30.35 -62.11 -29.95
C THR A 265 29.94 -63.55 -29.64
N THR A 266 28.68 -63.84 -29.24
CA THR A 266 27.94 -65.09 -29.63
C THR A 266 26.46 -65.12 -29.17
N ARG A 267 25.61 -65.41 -30.18
CA ARG A 267 24.28 -66.07 -30.21
C ARG A 267 23.04 -65.52 -29.49
N GLN A 268 22.10 -65.11 -30.35
CA GLN A 268 20.67 -65.36 -30.25
C GLN A 268 20.35 -66.86 -30.09
N GLN A 269 19.46 -67.19 -29.15
CA GLN A 269 18.56 -68.32 -29.29
C GLN A 269 17.24 -68.02 -28.57
N ALA A 270 16.16 -68.08 -29.35
CA ALA A 270 14.79 -67.93 -28.92
C ALA A 270 14.30 -69.20 -28.23
N VAL A 271 13.57 -69.05 -27.12
CA VAL A 271 12.58 -70.04 -26.68
C VAL A 271 11.26 -69.30 -26.44
N LYS A 272 10.21 -69.87 -27.01
CA LYS A 272 8.88 -69.31 -27.25
C LYS A 272 7.91 -69.84 -26.19
N ALA A 273 7.09 -68.93 -25.63
CA ALA A 273 5.74 -69.11 -25.04
C ALA A 273 5.58 -70.09 -23.84
N ALA A 274 4.76 -69.85 -22.82
CA ALA A 274 3.89 -68.75 -22.40
C ALA A 274 3.50 -69.04 -20.94
N SER A 275 3.29 -68.01 -20.11
CA SER A 275 2.30 -68.06 -19.04
C SER A 275 1.88 -66.63 -18.70
N SER A 276 0.59 -66.41 -18.85
CA SER A 276 -0.11 -65.14 -18.77
C SER A 276 -0.46 -64.77 -17.33
N THR A 277 0.02 -63.62 -16.86
CA THR A 277 -0.64 -62.82 -15.83
C THR A 277 -0.34 -61.35 -16.15
N PRO A 278 -1.34 -60.52 -16.48
CA PRO A 278 -1.13 -59.09 -16.67
C PRO A 278 -1.03 -58.41 -15.29
N GLY A 279 0.12 -58.60 -14.64
CA GLY A 279 0.53 -57.79 -13.49
C GLY A 279 1.38 -56.65 -14.02
N ALA A 280 0.93 -55.42 -13.79
CA ALA A 280 1.61 -54.20 -14.23
C ALA A 280 3.10 -54.23 -13.84
N LEU A 281 3.97 -54.23 -14.86
CA LEU A 281 5.34 -53.74 -14.73
C LEU A 281 5.27 -52.22 -14.55
N GLU A 282 4.83 -51.79 -13.37
CA GLU A 282 5.25 -50.50 -12.86
C GLU A 282 6.77 -50.62 -12.69
N THR A 283 7.49 -49.98 -13.61
CA THR A 283 8.92 -49.78 -13.43
C THR A 283 9.06 -48.95 -12.15
N GLU A 284 9.37 -49.61 -11.03
CA GLU A 284 9.84 -48.92 -9.83
C GLU A 284 11.09 -48.15 -10.25
N ILE A 285 10.90 -46.86 -10.52
CA ILE A 285 11.99 -45.93 -10.73
C ILE A 285 12.61 -45.77 -9.35
N THR A 286 13.63 -46.56 -9.02
CA THR A 286 14.34 -46.42 -7.76
C THR A 286 15.04 -45.05 -7.76
N GLN A 287 14.37 -44.04 -7.20
CA GLN A 287 14.89 -42.69 -7.05
C GLN A 287 16.12 -42.78 -6.15
N THR A 288 17.31 -42.66 -6.73
CA THR A 288 18.56 -42.80 -5.99
C THR A 288 19.24 -41.44 -5.92
N PHE A 289 19.24 -40.85 -4.73
CA PHE A 289 19.98 -39.63 -4.44
C PHE A 289 21.46 -39.95 -4.22
N THR A 290 22.33 -39.12 -4.77
CA THR A 290 23.78 -39.22 -4.61
C THR A 290 24.36 -37.92 -4.06
N ASP A 291 25.49 -38.04 -3.35
CA ASP A 291 26.23 -36.89 -2.85
C ASP A 291 27.06 -36.24 -3.96
N LYS A 292 27.06 -34.91 -3.97
CA LYS A 292 27.92 -34.10 -4.84
C LYS A 292 28.31 -32.82 -4.12
N VAL A 293 29.54 -32.34 -4.31
CA VAL A 293 29.97 -31.03 -3.80
C VAL A 293 29.88 -30.00 -4.92
N ILE A 294 29.15 -28.91 -4.69
CA ILE A 294 29.00 -27.81 -5.66
C ILE A 294 29.25 -26.49 -4.92
N GLN A 295 30.16 -25.65 -5.43
CA GLN A 295 30.52 -24.36 -4.81
C GLN A 295 30.88 -24.49 -3.32
N ASN A 296 31.63 -25.54 -2.96
CA ASN A 296 32.02 -25.84 -1.57
C ASN A 296 30.80 -26.05 -0.63
N LYS A 297 29.70 -26.59 -1.16
CA LYS A 297 28.53 -27.03 -0.39
C LYS A 297 28.23 -28.48 -0.69
N ASP A 298 27.88 -29.22 0.36
CA ASP A 298 27.37 -30.58 0.24
C ASP A 298 25.96 -30.53 -0.35
N THR A 299 25.78 -31.22 -1.47
CA THR A 299 24.52 -31.26 -2.20
C THR A 299 24.08 -32.70 -2.40
N ARG A 300 22.77 -32.92 -2.32
CA ARG A 300 22.13 -34.18 -2.63
C ARG A 300 21.42 -34.01 -3.95
N ILE A 301 21.76 -34.85 -4.92
CA ILE A 301 21.26 -34.73 -6.29
C ILE A 301 20.52 -35.99 -6.70
N LEU A 302 19.46 -35.81 -7.49
CA LEU A 302 18.80 -36.86 -8.24
C LEU A 302 19.12 -36.67 -9.71
N GLN A 303 19.61 -37.72 -10.34
CA GLN A 303 19.96 -37.72 -11.76
C GLN A 303 19.06 -38.65 -12.57
N LYS A 304 18.78 -38.24 -13.80
CA LYS A 304 18.13 -39.06 -14.82
C LYS A 304 18.83 -38.81 -16.15
N ASP A 305 19.22 -39.89 -16.84
CA ASP A 305 19.92 -39.82 -18.14
C ASP A 305 21.17 -38.93 -18.12
N GLY A 306 21.93 -38.96 -17.01
CA GLY A 306 23.14 -38.16 -16.80
C GLY A 306 22.90 -36.67 -16.51
N ARG A 307 21.64 -36.25 -16.36
CA ARG A 307 21.25 -34.87 -16.04
C ARG A 307 20.71 -34.78 -14.63
N ILE A 308 21.06 -33.71 -13.91
CA ILE A 308 20.46 -33.40 -12.62
C ILE A 308 19.03 -32.92 -12.88
N ILE A 309 18.07 -33.58 -12.24
CA ILE A 309 16.64 -33.21 -12.33
C ILE A 309 16.12 -32.63 -11.03
N PHE A 310 16.82 -32.88 -9.92
CA PHE A 310 16.52 -32.35 -8.61
C PHE A 310 17.81 -32.23 -7.80
N LEU A 311 17.95 -31.15 -7.05
CA LEU A 311 19.10 -30.87 -6.21
C LEU A 311 18.62 -30.16 -4.95
N TYR A 312 19.12 -30.57 -3.79
CA TYR A 312 18.97 -29.76 -2.58
C TYR A 312 20.28 -29.68 -1.79
N SER A 313 20.40 -28.62 -1.00
CA SER A 313 21.54 -28.39 -0.11
C SER A 313 21.15 -27.49 1.05
N PHE A 314 21.73 -27.75 2.21
CA PHE A 314 21.70 -26.83 3.34
C PHE A 314 22.88 -25.87 3.21
N ILE A 315 22.61 -24.61 2.89
CA ILE A 315 23.66 -23.59 2.69
C ILE A 315 24.34 -23.25 4.02
N ASP A 316 23.53 -23.22 5.08
CA ASP A 316 23.91 -23.13 6.47
C ASP A 316 22.84 -23.84 7.32
N GLU A 317 22.99 -23.82 8.65
CA GLU A 317 22.03 -24.45 9.58
C GLU A 317 20.61 -23.87 9.49
N LYS A 318 20.45 -22.69 8.86
CA LYS A 318 19.22 -21.92 8.83
C LYS A 318 18.60 -21.81 7.43
N THR A 319 19.21 -22.38 6.39
CA THR A 319 18.80 -22.13 5.01
C THR A 319 18.89 -23.40 4.17
N LEU A 320 17.73 -23.86 3.71
CA LEU A 320 17.58 -24.95 2.77
C LEU A 320 17.30 -24.38 1.38
N VAL A 321 18.01 -24.89 0.37
CA VAL A 321 17.80 -24.56 -1.04
C VAL A 321 17.46 -25.83 -1.81
N ILE A 322 16.42 -25.78 -2.64
CA ILE A 322 15.98 -26.85 -3.53
C ILE A 322 15.90 -26.28 -4.95
N THR A 323 16.46 -26.97 -5.94
CA THR A 323 16.49 -26.52 -7.35
C THR A 323 16.47 -27.71 -8.32
N THR A 324 16.48 -27.43 -9.63
CA THR A 324 16.57 -28.43 -10.69
C THR A 324 17.96 -28.66 -11.27
N GLY A 325 18.98 -27.90 -10.86
CA GLY A 325 20.30 -28.01 -11.49
C GLY A 325 21.38 -27.15 -10.86
N GLU A 326 22.61 -27.28 -11.37
CA GLU A 326 23.77 -26.59 -10.79
C GLU A 326 23.71 -25.08 -11.02
N LYS A 327 23.30 -24.65 -12.21
CA LYS A 327 23.27 -23.23 -12.59
C LYS A 327 22.30 -22.39 -11.73
N PRO A 328 21.03 -22.79 -11.50
CA PRO A 328 20.18 -22.07 -10.54
C PRO A 328 20.77 -22.11 -9.13
N PHE A 329 21.35 -23.24 -8.70
CA PHE A 329 21.96 -23.36 -7.38
C PHE A 329 23.13 -22.37 -7.18
N GLU A 330 24.04 -22.27 -8.15
CA GLU A 330 25.18 -21.34 -8.12
C GLU A 330 24.71 -19.88 -8.00
N GLU A 331 23.71 -19.49 -8.79
CA GLU A 331 23.20 -18.11 -8.77
C GLU A 331 22.45 -17.81 -7.45
N ILE A 332 21.63 -18.74 -6.96
CA ILE A 332 20.93 -18.58 -5.68
C ILE A 332 21.93 -18.43 -4.54
N LEU A 333 22.97 -19.27 -4.51
CA LEU A 333 24.02 -19.21 -3.49
C LEU A 333 24.74 -17.85 -3.52
N LYS A 334 25.09 -17.37 -4.72
CA LYS A 334 25.70 -16.04 -4.90
C LYS A 334 24.80 -14.93 -4.37
N ARG A 335 23.50 -14.94 -4.70
CA ARG A 335 22.55 -13.92 -4.23
C ARG A 335 22.31 -14.00 -2.72
N LEU A 336 22.26 -15.19 -2.14
CA LEU A 336 22.16 -15.38 -0.69
C LEU A 336 23.37 -14.80 0.04
N HIS A 337 24.58 -15.01 -0.50
CA HIS A 337 25.79 -14.39 0.05
C HIS A 337 25.72 -12.86 -0.03
N SER A 338 25.35 -12.30 -1.18
CA SER A 338 25.18 -10.84 -1.33
C SER A 338 24.13 -10.28 -0.38
N ALA A 339 22.98 -10.94 -0.23
CA ALA A 339 21.91 -10.51 0.67
C ALA A 339 22.34 -10.50 2.15
N LYS A 340 23.24 -11.40 2.55
CA LYS A 340 23.81 -11.43 3.90
C LYS A 340 24.79 -10.27 4.16
N LEU A 341 25.44 -9.74 3.13
CA LEU A 341 26.39 -8.62 3.25
C LEU A 341 25.71 -7.25 3.31
N VAL A 342 24.49 -7.14 2.79
CA VAL A 342 23.72 -5.87 2.76
C VAL A 342 23.01 -5.59 4.09
N ARG A 343 22.94 -6.59 4.97
CA ARG A 343 22.18 -6.56 6.23
C ARG A 343 23.04 -6.24 7.43
#